data_AF-A0A7K1BF97-F1
#
_entry.id   AF-A0A7K1BF97-F1
#
_cell.length_a   1.000
_cell.length_b   1.000
_cell.length_c   1.000
_cell.angle_alpha   90.00
_cell.angle_beta   90.00
_cell.angle_gamma   90.00
#
_symmetry.space_group_name_H-M   'P 1'
#
loop_
_entity.id
_entity.type
_entity.pdbx_description
1 polymer ?
#
loop_
_entity_poly.entity_id
_entity_poly.type
_entity_poly.pdbx_seq_one_letter_code
_entity_poly.pdbx_strand_id
1 'polypeptide(L)' 'HIELTGDDVTECVGGGEQISHEDLASRYETACDPRLNHSQSLELAFLVAEMLRDR' A
#
# COMPACT_ATOMS: atom_id res chain seq x y z
N HIS A 1 5.00 -6.66 10.36
CA HIS A 1 4.48 -7.73 9.49
C HIS A 1 3.31 -7.14 8.74
N ILE A 2 3.34 -7.19 7.41
CA ILE A 2 2.37 -6.53 6.53
C ILE A 2 2.12 -7.44 5.31
N GLU A 3 0.97 -7.30 4.67
CA GLU A 3 0.64 -7.95 3.41
C GLU A 3 0.84 -6.98 2.25
N LEU A 4 1.60 -7.39 1.24
CA LEU A 4 1.95 -6.56 0.10
C LEU A 4 2.07 -7.36 -1.19
N THR A 5 1.96 -6.67 -2.32
CA THR A 5 2.36 -7.17 -3.63
C THR A 5 3.23 -6.13 -4.36
N GLY A 6 4.04 -6.59 -5.33
CA GLY A 6 4.83 -5.72 -6.19
C GLY A 6 4.06 -5.15 -7.38
N ASP A 7 2.77 -5.47 -7.50
CA ASP A 7 1.89 -5.00 -8.56
C ASP A 7 1.23 -3.67 -8.18
N ASP A 8 0.88 -2.86 -9.18
CA ASP A 8 0.14 -1.60 -9.02
C ASP A 8 -1.37 -1.84 -8.80
N VAL A 9 -1.71 -2.64 -7.80
CA VAL A 9 -3.11 -2.90 -7.40
C VAL A 9 -3.73 -1.71 -6.70
N THR A 10 -5.07 -1.67 -6.69
CA THR A 10 -5.87 -0.68 -5.96
C THR A 10 -6.63 -1.37 -4.83
N GLU A 11 -5.90 -2.01 -3.92
CA GLU A 11 -6.51 -2.81 -2.84
C GLU A 11 -6.63 -2.02 -1.52
N CYS A 12 -5.69 -1.11 -1.25
CA CYS A 12 -5.70 -0.24 -0.06
C CYS A 12 -5.89 1.24 -0.46
N VAL A 13 -6.73 1.96 0.29
CA VAL A 13 -6.96 3.41 0.11
C VAL A 13 -5.79 4.25 0.65
N GLY A 14 -5.61 5.45 0.11
CA GLY A 14 -4.58 6.41 0.52
C GLY A 14 -3.20 6.13 -0.07
N GLY A 15 -2.15 6.43 0.70
CA GLY A 15 -0.77 6.51 0.22
C GLY A 15 -0.52 7.75 -0.65
N GLY A 16 0.71 7.86 -1.18
CA GLY A 16 1.12 8.99 -2.02
C GLY A 16 0.29 9.20 -3.29
N GLU A 17 -0.28 8.11 -3.83
CA GLU A 17 -1.13 8.13 -5.02
C GLU A 17 -2.61 8.51 -4.73
N GLN A 18 -2.98 8.67 -3.46
CA GLN A 18 -4.33 9.10 -3.04
C GLN A 18 -5.46 8.19 -3.56
N ILE A 19 -5.27 6.86 -3.49
CA ILE A 19 -6.29 5.88 -3.90
C ILE A 19 -7.58 6.11 -3.11
N SER A 20 -8.67 6.37 -3.82
CA SER A 20 -10.01 6.56 -3.25
C SER A 20 -10.78 5.24 -3.13
N HIS A 21 -11.95 5.27 -2.50
CA HIS A 21 -12.81 4.09 -2.43
C HIS A 21 -13.35 3.69 -3.82
N GLU A 22 -13.55 4.68 -4.69
CA GLU A 22 -14.02 4.49 -6.05
C GLU A 22 -12.97 3.79 -6.93
N ASP A 23 -11.69 4.06 -6.67
CA ASP A 23 -10.57 3.47 -7.42
C ASP A 23 -10.38 1.98 -7.13
N LEU A 24 -10.90 1.48 -5.99
CA LEU A 24 -10.67 0.10 -5.55
C LEU A 24 -11.09 -0.93 -6.60
N ALA A 25 -12.21 -0.68 -7.29
CA ALA A 25 -12.74 -1.59 -8.30
C ALA A 25 -11.89 -1.67 -9.59
N SER A 26 -10.91 -0.79 -9.77
CA SER A 26 -10.11 -0.75 -11.00
C SER A 26 -9.14 -1.92 -11.11
N ARG A 27 -8.48 -2.30 -10.00
CA ARG A 27 -7.46 -3.35 -9.95
C ARG A 27 -7.41 -4.04 -8.57
N TYR A 28 -8.55 -4.57 -8.12
CA TYR A 28 -8.61 -5.42 -6.92
C TYR A 28 -8.37 -6.89 -7.30
N GLU A 29 -7.22 -7.47 -6.91
CA GLU A 29 -6.78 -8.77 -7.42
C GLU A 29 -6.64 -9.86 -6.34
N THR A 30 -6.53 -9.48 -5.07
CA THR A 30 -6.47 -10.41 -3.94
C THR A 30 -7.75 -11.24 -3.78
N ALA A 31 -7.59 -12.47 -3.31
CA ALA A 31 -8.70 -13.38 -3.00
C ALA A 31 -9.21 -13.25 -1.56
N CYS A 32 -8.47 -12.55 -0.70
CA CYS A 32 -8.80 -12.40 0.72
C CYS A 32 -8.64 -10.93 1.12
N ASP A 33 -7.55 -10.61 1.82
CA ASP A 33 -7.35 -9.30 2.39
C ASP A 33 -6.64 -8.36 1.41
N PRO A 34 -6.94 -7.05 1.45
CA PRO A 34 -6.31 -6.04 0.62
C PRO A 34 -4.83 -5.88 0.96
N ARG A 35 -3.99 -5.91 -0.07
CA ARG A 35 -2.53 -5.80 0.04
C ARG A 35 -2.08 -4.38 -0.29
N LEU A 36 -0.98 -3.95 0.32
CA LEU A 36 -0.29 -2.73 -0.13
C LEU A 36 0.27 -2.96 -1.54
N ASN A 37 0.09 -1.98 -2.41
CA ASN A 37 0.71 -1.99 -3.74
C ASN A 37 2.20 -1.61 -3.67
N HIS A 38 2.89 -1.62 -4.82
CA HIS A 38 4.31 -1.30 -4.90
C HIS A 38 4.67 0.06 -4.25
N SER A 39 3.98 1.13 -4.65
CA SER A 39 4.22 2.50 -4.17
C SER A 39 3.99 2.62 -2.67
N GLN A 40 2.85 2.13 -2.17
CA GLN A 40 2.49 2.16 -0.75
C GLN A 40 3.47 1.35 0.12
N SER A 41 3.96 0.22 -0.39
CA SER A 41 4.94 -0.61 0.32
C SER A 41 6.28 0.11 0.49
N LEU A 42 6.74 0.81 -0.55
CA LEU A 42 7.99 1.57 -0.49
C LEU A 42 7.87 2.79 0.42
N GLU A 43 6.75 3.51 0.33
CA GLU A 43 6.44 4.64 1.23
C GLU A 43 6.48 4.20 2.70
N LEU A 44 5.80 3.11 3.05
CA LEU A 44 5.81 2.56 4.40
C LEU A 44 7.23 2.17 4.85
N ALA A 45 8.05 1.61 3.96
CA ALA A 45 9.43 1.27 4.29
C ALA A 45 10.27 2.50 4.68
N PHE A 46 10.11 3.62 3.95
CA PHE A 46 10.78 4.88 4.29
C PHE A 46 10.27 5.45 5.62
N LEU A 47 8.95 5.48 5.83
CA LEU A 47 8.35 5.96 7.10
C LEU A 47 8.86 5.16 8.30
N VAL A 48 8.89 3.83 8.21
CA VAL A 48 9.42 2.98 9.28
C VAL A 48 10.92 3.21 9.50
N ALA A 49 11.69 3.41 8.43
CA ALA A 49 13.11 3.74 8.55
C ALA A 49 13.36 5.09 9.23
N GLU A 50 12.48 6.08 9.04
CA GLU A 50 12.51 7.35 9.79
C GLU A 50 12.15 7.14 11.26
N MET A 51 11.05 6.42 11.55
CA MET A 51 10.65 6.09 12.93
C MET A 51 11.75 5.35 13.71
N LEU A 52 12.55 4.52 13.03
CA LEU A 52 13.68 3.82 13.65
C LEU A 52 14.91 4.72 13.84
N ARG A 53 15.09 5.75 13.01
CA ARG A 53 16.16 6.74 13.14
C ARG A 53 15.88 7.75 14.26
N ASP A 54 14.61 8.04 14.51
CA ASP A 54 14.17 8.98 15.55
C ASP A 54 14.02 8.34 16.94
N ARG A 55 14.41 7.07 17.10
CA ARG A 55 14.49 6.34 18.38
C ARG A 55 15.90 6.33 18.94
#